data_AF-A0A9X5H4G3-F1
#
_entry.id   AF-A0A9X5H4G3-F1
#
_cell.length_a   1.000
_cell.length_b   1.000
_cell.length_c   1.000
_cell.angle_alpha   90.00
_cell.angle_beta   90.00
_cell.angle_gamma   90.00
#
_symmetry.space_group_name_H-M   'P 1'
#
loop_
_entity.id
_entity.type
_entity.pdbx_description
1 polymer ?
#
loop_
_entity_poly.entity_id
_entity_poly.type
_entity_poly.pdbx_seq_one_letter_code
_entity_poly.pdbx_strand_id
1 'polypeptide(L)' 'MEELKACPFCSGKAVFKTICNSSSNHRVGFEFKIECEDCRAKLQKRYKVEFSLTDSGDINPLYDDRKRAVEEWNKRA' A
#
# COMPACT_ATOMS: atom_id res chain seq x y z
N MET A 1 0.61 7.74 -10.32
CA MET A 1 0.16 6.44 -9.77
C MET A 1 -1.31 6.35 -10.11
N GLU A 2 -1.79 5.24 -10.64
CA GLU A 2 -3.23 5.09 -10.90
C GLU A 2 -4.03 5.12 -9.59
N GLU A 3 -5.28 5.56 -9.67
CA GLU A 3 -6.19 5.54 -8.52
C GLU A 3 -6.79 4.14 -8.31
N LEU A 4 -7.18 3.84 -7.08
CA LEU A 4 -7.89 2.61 -6.76
C LEU A 4 -9.31 2.67 -7.33
N LYS A 5 -9.67 1.68 -8.15
CA LYS A 5 -11.06 1.47 -8.57
C LYS A 5 -11.96 1.21 -7.37
N ALA A 6 -13.24 1.58 -7.50
CA ALA A 6 -14.24 1.28 -6.49
C ALA A 6 -14.38 -0.23 -6.22
N CYS A 7 -14.88 -0.55 -5.03
CA CYS A 7 -15.08 -1.93 -4.59
C CYS A 7 -16.00 -2.69 -5.56
N PRO A 8 -15.60 -3.88 -6.05
CA PRO A 8 -16.44 -4.70 -6.93
C PRO A 8 -17.77 -5.12 -6.32
N PHE A 9 -17.86 -5.20 -4.99
CA PHE A 9 -18.98 -5.84 -4.31
C PHE A 9 -20.06 -4.85 -3.88
N CYS A 10 -19.67 -3.65 -3.46
CA CYS A 10 -20.60 -2.64 -2.95
C CYS A 10 -20.46 -1.27 -3.63
N SER A 11 -19.58 -1.13 -4.63
CA SER A 11 -19.20 0.16 -5.24
C SER A 11 -18.61 1.20 -4.27
N GLY A 12 -18.33 0.78 -3.02
CA GLY A 12 -17.74 1.60 -1.98
C GLY A 12 -16.29 1.98 -2.25
N LYS A 13 -15.79 2.93 -1.48
CA LYS A 13 -14.41 3.44 -1.62
C LYS A 13 -13.39 2.38 -1.20
N ALA A 14 -12.36 2.19 -2.02
CA ALA A 14 -11.20 1.36 -1.71
C ALA A 14 -10.05 2.24 -1.21
N VAL A 15 -9.36 1.80 -0.16
CA VAL A 15 -8.27 2.57 0.47
C VAL A 15 -7.05 1.71 0.78
N PHE A 16 -5.90 2.37 0.87
CA PHE A 16 -4.70 1.80 1.47
C PHE A 16 -4.87 1.78 3.00
N LYS A 17 -4.93 0.59 3.57
CA LYS A 17 -5.03 0.40 5.02
C LYS A 17 -3.70 -0.09 5.57
N THR A 18 -3.03 0.77 6.34
CA THR A 18 -1.85 0.39 7.11
C THR A 18 -2.20 -0.69 8.14
N ILE A 19 -1.39 -1.74 8.18
CA ILE A 19 -1.50 -2.86 9.12
C ILE A 19 -0.55 -2.59 10.30
N CYS A 20 0.71 -2.29 9.99
CA CYS A 20 1.73 -1.92 10.98
C CYS A 20 2.80 -1.04 10.33
N ASN A 21 3.60 -0.39 11.17
CA ASN A 21 4.81 0.30 10.76
C ASN A 21 6.05 -0.39 11.32
N SER A 22 7.16 -0.26 10.62
CA SER A 22 8.50 -0.61 11.08
C SER A 22 9.37 0.64 11.09
N SER A 23 10.21 0.77 12.10
CA SER A 23 11.15 1.88 12.23
C SER A 23 12.44 1.36 12.82
N SER A 24 13.54 1.72 12.19
CA SER A 24 14.90 1.58 12.73
C SER A 24 15.60 2.94 12.65
N ASN A 25 16.84 3.03 13.15
CA ASN A 25 17.63 4.25 13.06
C ASN A 25 17.92 4.68 11.62
N HIS A 26 17.74 3.81 10.62
CA HIS A 26 18.13 4.06 9.24
C HIS A 26 16.97 3.90 8.24
N ARG A 27 15.85 3.30 8.65
CA ARG A 27 14.76 2.92 7.73
C ARG A 27 13.41 3.09 8.41
N VAL A 28 12.43 3.52 7.64
CA VAL A 28 11.02 3.54 8.03
C VAL A 28 10.22 2.77 6.99
N GLY A 29 9.28 1.94 7.44
CA GLY A 29 8.43 1.16 6.56
C GLY A 29 7.01 1.01 7.09
N PHE A 30 6.12 0.64 6.18
CA PHE A 30 4.72 0.36 6.45
C PHE A 30 4.33 -0.93 5.72
N GLU A 31 3.73 -1.87 6.46
CA GLU A 31 2.98 -2.96 5.86
C GLU A 31 1.52 -2.51 5.71
N PHE A 32 0.94 -2.71 4.54
CA PHE A 32 -0.42 -2.29 4.23
C PHE A 32 -1.14 -3.31 3.35
N LYS A 33 -2.45 -3.12 3.22
CA LYS A 33 -3.33 -3.85 2.29
C LYS A 33 -4.28 -2.86 1.62
N ILE A 34 -4.96 -3.30 0.57
CA ILE A 34 -6.11 -2.56 0.04
C ILE A 34 -7.39 -3.19 0.58
N GLU A 35 -8.28 -2.33 1.08
CA GLU A 35 -9.55 -2.71 1.69
C GLU A 35 -10.64 -1.72 1.29
N CYS A 36 -11.86 -2.22 1.07
CA CYS A 36 -13.05 -1.37 0.97
C CYS A 36 -13.48 -0.87 2.35
N GLU A 37 -13.70 0.44 2.49
CA GLU A 37 -14.09 1.04 3.78
C GLU A 37 -15.48 0.59 4.24
N ASP A 38 -16.39 0.31 3.30
CA ASP A 38 -17.79 -0.01 3.58
C ASP A 38 -17.99 -1.50 3.89
N CYS A 39 -17.64 -2.40 2.96
CA CYS A 39 -17.92 -3.83 3.09
C CYS A 39 -16.71 -4.66 3.55
N ARG A 40 -15.55 -4.03 3.79
CA ARG A 40 -14.32 -4.69 4.27
C ARG A 40 -13.72 -5.73 3.33
N ALA A 41 -14.21 -5.81 2.09
CA ALA A 41 -13.60 -6.62 1.05
C ALA A 41 -12.14 -6.20 0.86
N LYS A 42 -11.25 -7.18 0.85
CA LYS A 42 -9.80 -7.00 0.81
C LYS A 42 -9.16 -8.13 0.04
N LEU A 43 -8.01 -7.85 -0.56
CA LEU A 43 -7.13 -8.92 -1.05
C LEU A 43 -6.46 -9.60 0.15
N GLN A 44 -6.15 -10.90 0.03
CA GLN A 44 -5.40 -11.61 1.08
C GLN A 44 -3.94 -11.15 1.17
N LYS A 45 -3.41 -10.57 0.10
CA LYS A 45 -2.03 -10.14 0.00
C LYS A 45 -1.77 -8.89 0.86
N ARG A 46 -0.55 -8.83 1.40
CA ARG A 46 0.01 -7.66 2.06
C ARG A 46 1.12 -7.08 1.20
N TYR A 47 1.31 -5.78 1.34
CA TYR A 47 2.24 -4.98 0.56
C TYR A 47 3.12 -4.19 1.52
N LYS A 48 4.31 -3.83 1.05
CA LYS A 48 5.27 -3.05 1.84
C LYS A 48 5.73 -1.80 1.09
N VAL A 49 5.84 -0.71 1.83
CA VAL A 49 6.68 0.43 1.42
C VAL A 49 7.70 0.66 2.52
N GLU A 50 8.97 0.81 2.15
CA GLU A 50 10.07 1.09 3.08
C GLU A 50 11.09 1.98 2.38
N PHE A 51 11.58 2.96 3.11
CA PHE A 51 12.54 3.94 2.61
C PHE A 51 13.56 4.30 3.68
N SER A 52 14.72 4.77 3.23
CA SER A 52 15.75 5.42 4.05
C SER A 52 16.01 6.84 3.56
N LEU A 53 16.88 7.57 4.26
CA LEU A 53 17.50 8.77 3.69
C LEU A 53 18.82 8.39 3.01
N THR A 54 19.16 9.05 1.92
CA THR A 54 20.52 9.04 1.35
C THR A 54 21.43 9.98 2.15
N ASP A 55 22.74 9.92 1.89
CA ASP A 55 23.70 10.87 2.46
C ASP A 55 23.47 12.32 2.00
N SER A 56 22.76 12.52 0.89
CA SER A 56 22.30 13.84 0.40
C SER A 56 20.97 14.30 1.04
N GLY A 57 20.35 13.48 1.88
CA GLY A 57 19.05 13.77 2.51
C GLY A 57 17.83 13.46 1.64
N ASP A 58 18.01 12.81 0.48
CA ASP A 58 16.92 12.38 -0.38
C ASP A 58 16.23 11.12 0.16
N ILE A 59 14.96 10.93 -0.19
CA ILE A 59 14.26 9.67 0.12
C ILE A 59 14.78 8.58 -0.82
N ASN A 60 15.37 7.53 -0.24
CA ASN A 60 15.78 6.32 -0.94
C ASN A 60 14.74 5.21 -0.72
N PRO A 61 13.86 4.95 -1.70
CA PRO A 61 12.91 3.84 -1.60
C PRO A 61 13.65 2.49 -1.67
N LEU A 62 13.54 1.69 -0.61
CA LEU A 62 14.10 0.34 -0.53
C LEU A 62 13.10 -0.71 -1.04
N TYR A 63 11.82 -0.52 -0.70
CA TYR A 63 10.70 -1.31 -1.18
C TYR A 63 9.52 -0.38 -1.45
N ASP A 64 8.83 -0.54 -2.58
CA ASP A 64 7.61 0.22 -2.87
C ASP A 64 6.61 -0.61 -3.67
N ASP A 65 5.81 -1.39 -2.95
CA ASP A 65 4.75 -2.22 -3.53
C ASP A 65 3.49 -1.41 -3.88
N ARG A 66 3.43 -0.08 -3.68
CA ARG A 66 2.19 0.69 -3.88
C ARG A 66 1.65 0.56 -5.30
N LYS A 67 2.53 0.60 -6.31
CA LYS A 67 2.14 0.38 -7.72
C LYS A 67 1.55 -1.02 -7.92
N ARG A 68 2.21 -2.05 -7.40
CA ARG A 68 1.73 -3.44 -7.48
C ARG A 68 0.39 -3.61 -6.79
N ALA A 69 0.20 -2.99 -5.64
CA ALA A 69 -1.05 -3.02 -4.90
C ALA A 69 -2.20 -2.43 -5.73
N VAL A 70 -2.00 -1.26 -6.34
CA VAL A 70 -3.01 -0.64 -7.23
C VAL A 70 -3.33 -1.55 -8.41
N GLU A 71 -2.30 -2.08 -9.07
CA GLU A 71 -2.50 -2.96 -10.23
C GLU A 71 -3.26 -4.23 -9.87
N GLU A 72 -2.88 -4.93 -8.80
CA GLU A 72 -3.55 -6.15 -8.35
C GLU A 72 -4.99 -5.88 -7.92
N TRP A 73 -5.25 -4.76 -7.23
CA TRP A 73 -6.63 -4.35 -6.91
C TRP A 73 -7.45 -4.01 -8.15
N ASN A 74 -6.89 -3.24 -9.08
CA ASN A 74 -7.59 -2.76 -10.28
C ASN A 74 -7.80 -3.85 -11.34
N LYS A 75 -6.89 -4.82 -11.43
CA LYS A 75 -7.01 -6.05 -12.24
C LYS A 75 -7.82 -7.12 -11.53
N ARG A 76 -7.88 -7.07 -10.19
CA ARG A 76 -8.49 -8.07 -9.29
C ARG A 76 -7.84 -9.46 -9.48
N ALA A 77 -6.51 -9.45 -9.68
CA ALA A 77 -5.66 -10.59 -9.97
C ALA A 77 -4.58 -10.76 -8.89
#